data_AF-A0AAU8BIA2-F1
#
_entry.id   AF-A0AAU8BIA2-F1
#
_cell.length_a   1.000
_cell.length_b   1.000
_cell.length_c   1.000
_cell.angle_alpha   90.00
_cell.angle_beta   90.00
_cell.angle_gamma   90.00
#
_symmetry.space_group_name_H-M   'P 1'
#
loop_
_entity.id
_entity.type
_entity.pdbx_description
1 polymer ?
#
loop_
_entity_poly.entity_id
_entity_poly.type
_entity_poly.pdbx_seq_one_letter_code
_entity_poly.pdbx_strand_id
1 'polypeptide(L)'
;MINILRKIKHKAAKDSNYIPPHSFQYHLDVTDKHLVKGWAFDTKRPDHPVHVAFKLNGIVFCEVIANQSREDLASAGLATANCAFEMAPDLPQKSLEIIRADMYINEHKVNHEPIEFTLNYEKLVTFLREDLINSQ
;
A
#
# COMPACT_ATOMS: atom_id res chain seq x y z
N MET A 1 -37.54 -31.83 -1.35
CA MET A 1 -37.98 -30.49 -1.82
C MET A 1 -37.34 -29.41 -0.94
N ILE A 2 -36.71 -28.42 -1.58
CA ILE A 2 -36.45 -27.01 -1.14
C ILE A 2 -35.18 -26.67 -0.30
N ASN A 3 -34.14 -26.26 -1.04
CA ASN A 3 -33.24 -25.08 -1.00
C ASN A 3 -32.98 -24.17 0.24
N ILE A 4 -31.67 -23.93 0.46
CA ILE A 4 -30.91 -22.64 0.53
C ILE A 4 -31.28 -21.58 1.60
N LEU A 5 -30.29 -21.17 2.43
CA LEU A 5 -29.75 -19.79 2.46
C LEU A 5 -28.55 -19.60 3.41
N ARG A 6 -27.46 -19.08 2.81
CA ARG A 6 -26.34 -18.35 3.43
C ARG A 6 -26.83 -17.33 4.47
N LYS A 7 -26.12 -17.23 5.60
CA LYS A 7 -25.79 -15.97 6.30
C LYS A 7 -24.93 -16.30 7.53
N ILE A 8 -23.61 -16.34 7.33
CA ILE A 8 -22.67 -16.09 8.43
C ILE A 8 -22.89 -14.63 8.79
N LYS A 9 -23.76 -14.39 9.78
CA LYS A 9 -23.85 -13.09 10.43
C LYS A 9 -22.53 -12.90 11.16
N HIS A 10 -21.63 -12.11 10.58
CA HIS A 10 -20.58 -11.45 11.35
C HIS A 10 -21.29 -10.67 12.47
N LYS A 11 -21.25 -11.24 13.67
CA LYS A 11 -21.70 -10.59 14.88
C LYS A 11 -20.69 -9.47 15.16
N ALA A 12 -20.98 -8.29 14.61
CA ALA A 12 -20.40 -7.04 15.05
C ALA A 12 -20.59 -6.96 16.57
N ALA A 13 -19.50 -7.16 17.31
CA ALA A 13 -19.47 -6.92 18.74
C ALA A 13 -19.49 -5.40 18.95
N LYS A 14 -20.49 -5.01 19.72
CA LYS A 14 -20.97 -3.67 19.99
C LYS A 14 -20.21 -3.14 21.21
N ASP A 15 -19.03 -2.56 21.00
CA ASP A 15 -18.35 -1.69 21.98
C ASP A 15 -18.21 -0.29 21.36
N SER A 16 -19.24 0.51 21.56
CA SER A 16 -19.55 1.74 20.81
C SER A 16 -18.64 2.95 21.11
N ASN A 17 -17.49 2.81 21.78
CA ASN A 17 -16.60 3.94 22.08
C ASN A 17 -15.09 3.62 21.99
N TYR A 18 -14.70 2.48 21.40
CA TYR A 18 -13.29 2.24 21.12
C TYR A 18 -12.89 2.94 19.81
N ILE A 19 -12.36 4.16 19.94
CA ILE A 19 -11.63 4.81 18.84
C ILE A 19 -10.21 4.27 18.92
N PRO A 20 -9.74 3.44 17.98
CA PRO A 20 -8.36 2.98 18.00
C PRO A 20 -7.41 4.19 18.11
N PRO A 21 -6.30 4.06 18.85
CA PRO A 21 -5.38 5.17 19.11
C PRO A 21 -4.88 5.82 17.80
N HIS A 22 -4.88 5.07 16.70
CA HIS A 22 -4.64 5.57 15.36
C HIS A 22 -5.72 5.05 14.40
N SER A 23 -6.43 5.98 13.77
CA SER A 23 -7.34 5.67 12.67
C SER A 23 -6.63 6.11 11.40
N PHE A 24 -5.70 5.28 10.91
CA PHE A 24 -5.03 5.53 9.64
C PHE A 24 -5.98 5.20 8.49
N GLN A 25 -5.94 6.00 7.44
CA GLN A 25 -6.53 5.68 6.14
C GLN A 25 -5.43 5.63 5.10
N TYR A 26 -5.57 4.72 4.14
CA TYR A 26 -4.63 4.56 3.06
C TYR A 26 -5.30 3.98 1.81
N HIS A 27 -4.64 4.20 0.68
CA HIS A 27 -4.97 3.56 -0.59
C HIS A 27 -3.68 3.31 -1.35
N LEU A 28 -3.64 2.21 -2.11
CA LEU A 28 -2.52 1.86 -2.97
C LEU A 28 -3.03 1.86 -4.41
N ASP A 29 -2.49 2.78 -5.22
CA ASP A 29 -2.80 2.89 -6.65
C ASP A 29 -2.00 1.85 -7.45
N VAL A 30 -0.76 1.58 -7.02
CA VAL A 30 0.17 0.65 -7.68
C VAL A 30 0.90 -0.17 -6.62
N THR A 31 0.96 -1.48 -6.80
CA THR A 31 1.73 -2.42 -5.96
C THR A 31 2.54 -3.37 -6.85
N ASP A 32 3.59 -2.84 -7.45
CA ASP A 32 4.53 -3.57 -8.31
C ASP A 32 5.91 -3.63 -7.66
N LYS A 33 6.70 -4.65 -7.98
CA LYS A 33 8.09 -4.79 -7.48
C LYS A 33 9.02 -3.63 -7.83
N HIS A 34 8.71 -2.82 -8.84
CA HIS A 34 9.48 -1.67 -9.26
C HIS A 34 8.91 -0.35 -8.74
N LEU A 35 7.65 -0.34 -8.32
CA LEU A 35 6.92 0.89 -8.07
C LEU A 35 5.72 0.64 -7.16
N VAL A 36 5.68 1.40 -6.07
CA VAL A 36 4.49 1.52 -5.23
C VAL A 36 4.07 2.97 -5.21
N LYS A 37 2.78 3.19 -5.40
CA LYS A 37 2.16 4.51 -5.29
C LYS A 37 0.89 4.42 -4.48
N GLY A 38 0.59 5.49 -3.77
CA GLY A 38 -0.64 5.59 -3.01
C GLY A 38 -0.70 6.85 -2.19
N TRP A 39 -1.62 6.83 -1.23
CA TRP A 39 -1.73 7.85 -0.21
C TRP A 39 -1.98 7.23 1.16
N ALA A 40 -1.54 7.92 2.21
CA ALA A 40 -1.72 7.50 3.58
C ALA A 40 -1.78 8.72 4.50
N PHE A 41 -2.68 8.73 5.49
CA PHE A 41 -2.75 9.79 6.49
C PHE A 41 -3.36 9.31 7.82
N ASP A 42 -3.06 10.06 8.89
CA ASP A 42 -3.70 9.90 10.22
C ASP A 42 -4.98 10.73 10.26
N THR A 43 -6.15 10.11 10.40
CA THR A 43 -7.42 10.88 10.48
C THR A 43 -7.49 11.82 11.69
N LYS A 44 -6.67 11.61 12.72
CA LYS A 44 -6.58 12.53 13.86
C LYS A 44 -5.67 13.73 13.57
N ARG A 45 -4.76 13.60 12.61
CA ARG A 45 -3.77 14.61 12.22
C ARG A 45 -3.59 14.60 10.69
N PRO A 46 -4.64 14.96 9.93
CA PRO A 46 -4.64 14.84 8.46
C PRO A 46 -3.58 15.71 7.77
N ASP A 47 -3.13 16.78 8.43
CA ASP A 47 -2.10 17.68 7.91
C ASP A 47 -0.66 17.24 8.24
N HIS A 48 -0.49 16.15 9.01
CA HIS A 48 0.82 15.65 9.38
C HIS A 48 1.22 14.50 8.46
N PRO A 49 2.39 14.57 7.81
CA PRO A 49 2.92 13.45 7.05
C PRO A 49 3.05 12.20 7.92
N VAL A 50 2.82 11.04 7.30
CA VAL A 50 2.97 9.74 7.96
C VAL A 50 4.12 8.96 7.32
N HIS A 51 4.80 8.17 8.15
CA HIS A 51 5.80 7.21 7.68
C HIS A 51 5.10 5.97 7.18
N VAL A 52 5.33 5.60 5.92
CA VAL A 52 4.82 4.38 5.29
C VAL A 52 5.97 3.41 5.11
N ALA A 53 5.83 2.19 5.59
CA ALA A 53 6.81 1.13 5.41
C ALA A 53 6.14 -0.19 4.99
N PHE A 54 6.82 -0.97 4.15
CA PHE A 54 6.43 -2.31 3.79
C PHE A 54 7.43 -3.32 4.35
N LYS A 55 6.92 -4.33 5.04
CA LYS A 55 7.73 -5.36 5.70
C LYS A 55 7.43 -6.74 5.13
N LEU A 56 8.47 -7.47 4.74
CA LEU A 56 8.42 -8.88 4.38
C LEU A 56 9.00 -9.68 5.55
N ASN A 57 8.19 -10.55 6.16
CA ASN A 57 8.59 -11.31 7.36
C ASN A 57 9.17 -10.43 8.49
N GLY A 58 8.64 -9.21 8.64
CA GLY A 58 9.07 -8.24 9.66
C GLY A 58 10.28 -7.37 9.26
N ILE A 59 10.92 -7.63 8.12
CA ILE A 59 12.06 -6.85 7.61
C ILE A 59 11.54 -5.79 6.64
N VAL A 60 11.88 -4.52 6.88
CA VAL A 60 11.56 -3.42 5.98
C VAL A 60 12.35 -3.57 4.69
N PHE A 61 11.67 -3.58 3.54
CA PHE A 61 12.30 -3.56 2.22
C PHE A 61 11.96 -2.30 1.42
N CYS A 62 11.02 -1.48 1.90
CA CYS A 62 10.74 -0.18 1.32
C CYS A 62 10.01 0.71 2.33
N GLU A 63 10.39 1.98 2.41
CA GLU A 63 9.74 2.97 3.27
C GLU A 63 9.86 4.39 2.69
N VAL A 64 8.91 5.27 3.04
CA VAL A 64 8.89 6.67 2.61
C VAL A 64 8.02 7.50 3.56
N ILE A 65 8.22 8.81 3.55
CA ILE A 65 7.27 9.74 4.15
C ILE A 65 6.19 10.10 3.11
N ALA A 66 4.93 9.89 3.46
CA ALA A 66 3.80 10.33 2.67
C ALA A 66 3.57 11.84 2.87
N ASN A 67 4.37 12.65 2.18
CA ASN A 67 4.34 14.11 2.21
C ASN A 67 4.25 14.75 0.81
N GLN A 68 4.05 13.96 -0.24
CA GLN A 68 4.03 14.51 -1.59
C GLN A 68 2.73 15.25 -1.83
N SER A 69 2.85 16.47 -2.35
CA SER A 69 1.73 17.30 -2.74
C SER A 69 1.19 16.90 -4.10
N ARG A 70 -0.11 16.66 -4.17
CA ARG A 70 -0.85 16.59 -5.44
C ARG A 70 -1.33 17.99 -5.76
N GLU A 71 -0.60 18.73 -6.60
CA GLU A 71 -0.91 20.13 -6.97
C GLU A 71 -2.34 20.30 -7.53
N ASP A 72 -2.98 19.22 -7.98
CA ASP A 72 -4.37 19.14 -8.44
C ASP A 72 -5.43 19.11 -7.33
N LEU A 73 -5.09 18.70 -6.09
CA LEU A 73 -6.05 18.49 -5.00
C LEU A 73 -6.39 19.76 -4.20
N ALA A 74 -5.62 20.85 -4.34
CA ALA A 74 -5.87 22.12 -3.65
C ALA A 74 -7.22 22.78 -4.03
N SER A 75 -7.79 22.43 -5.19
CA SER A 75 -9.04 23.03 -5.69
C SER A 75 -10.33 22.32 -5.22
N ALA A 76 -10.24 21.16 -4.56
CA ALA A 76 -11.42 20.32 -4.21
C ALA A 76 -11.87 20.42 -2.74
N GLY A 77 -11.18 21.19 -1.89
CA GLY A 77 -11.58 21.42 -0.50
C GLY A 77 -11.48 20.21 0.44
N LEU A 78 -10.89 19.09 -0.01
CA LEU A 78 -10.48 18.01 0.89
C LEU A 78 -9.14 18.39 1.54
N ALA A 79 -9.17 18.61 2.85
CA ALA A 79 -7.99 18.78 3.69
C ALA A 79 -7.14 17.50 3.67
N THR A 80 -6.06 17.44 2.85
CA THR A 80 -4.97 16.43 2.90
C THR A 80 -3.89 16.69 1.84
N ALA A 81 -3.45 17.94 1.68
CA ALA A 81 -2.61 18.36 0.55
C ALA A 81 -1.34 17.52 0.33
N ASN A 82 -0.78 16.91 1.40
CA ASN A 82 0.52 16.23 1.40
C ASN A 82 0.43 14.82 2.00
N CYS A 83 -0.34 13.91 1.39
CA CYS A 83 -0.48 12.53 1.86
C CYS A 83 -0.10 11.48 0.81
N ALA A 84 0.31 11.91 -0.38
CA ALA A 84 0.72 11.01 -1.44
C ALA A 84 2.14 10.51 -1.22
N PHE A 85 2.43 9.34 -1.78
CA PHE A 85 3.77 8.78 -1.82
C PHE A 85 4.01 7.97 -3.09
N GLU A 86 5.28 7.90 -3.46
CA GLU A 86 5.80 7.09 -4.54
C GLU A 86 7.19 6.58 -4.13
N MET A 87 7.42 5.29 -4.29
CA MET A 87 8.67 4.62 -3.90
C MET A 87 8.97 3.45 -4.83
N ALA A 88 10.26 3.11 -4.98
CA ALA A 88 10.70 1.89 -5.66
C ALA A 88 11.09 0.84 -4.60
N PRO A 89 10.41 -0.32 -4.55
CA PRO A 89 10.78 -1.39 -3.63
C PRO A 89 12.17 -1.97 -3.89
N ASP A 90 12.91 -2.28 -2.82
CA ASP A 90 14.11 -3.09 -2.91
C ASP A 90 13.72 -4.58 -2.96
N LEU A 91 13.25 -5.01 -4.13
CA LEU A 91 12.80 -6.37 -4.38
C LEU A 91 13.49 -6.97 -5.62
N PRO A 92 13.65 -8.31 -5.69
CA PRO A 92 14.21 -8.98 -6.85
C PRO A 92 13.36 -8.74 -8.12
N GLN A 93 13.93 -8.00 -9.07
CA GLN A 93 13.25 -7.60 -10.33
C GLN A 93 13.24 -8.69 -11.41
N LYS A 94 14.10 -9.70 -11.30
CA LYS A 94 14.21 -10.82 -12.27
C LYS A 94 13.54 -12.11 -11.80
N SER A 95 12.69 -12.03 -10.77
CA SER A 95 11.98 -13.18 -10.19
C SER A 95 10.48 -13.05 -10.41
N LEU A 96 9.82 -14.13 -10.82
CA LEU A 96 8.35 -14.20 -10.94
C LEU A 96 7.64 -14.48 -9.60
N GLU A 97 8.39 -14.63 -8.50
CA GLU A 97 7.82 -14.91 -7.18
C GLU A 97 6.90 -13.78 -6.72
N ILE A 98 5.68 -14.10 -6.30
CA ILE A 98 4.79 -13.10 -5.71
C ILE A 98 5.29 -12.79 -4.30
N ILE A 99 5.64 -11.53 -4.05
CA ILE A 99 6.05 -11.09 -2.72
C ILE A 99 4.82 -10.62 -1.96
N ARG A 100 4.66 -11.12 -0.73
CA ARG A 100 3.55 -10.78 0.16
C ARG A 100 4.07 -10.01 1.36
N ALA A 101 3.65 -8.76 1.48
CA ALA A 101 4.16 -7.84 2.48
C ALA A 101 3.06 -7.20 3.31
N ASP A 102 3.40 -6.84 4.53
CA ASP A 102 2.54 -6.05 5.40
C ASP A 102 2.91 -4.57 5.31
N MET A 103 1.89 -3.71 5.29
CA MET A 103 2.04 -2.25 5.31
C MET A 103 1.95 -1.75 6.74
N TYR A 104 2.83 -0.83 7.07
CA TYR A 104 2.92 -0.15 8.35
C TYR A 104 2.80 1.36 8.13
N ILE A 105 2.03 2.02 9.00
CA ILE A 105 1.95 3.48 9.06
C ILE A 105 2.37 3.90 10.47
N ASN A 106 3.43 4.71 10.57
CA ASN A 106 4.05 5.10 11.84
C ASN A 106 4.29 3.89 12.78
N GLU A 107 4.88 2.81 12.26
CA GLU A 107 5.12 1.53 12.96
C GLU A 107 3.88 0.69 13.34
N HIS A 108 2.68 1.07 12.93
CA HIS A 108 1.48 0.27 13.13
C HIS A 108 1.10 -0.49 11.85
N LYS A 109 0.95 -1.81 11.93
CA LYS A 109 0.41 -2.61 10.81
C LYS A 109 -1.03 -2.17 10.51
N VAL A 110 -1.33 -1.86 9.25
CA VAL A 110 -2.64 -1.30 8.85
C VAL A 110 -3.50 -2.23 7.99
N ASN A 111 -2.89 -3.21 7.33
CA ASN A 111 -3.59 -4.21 6.52
C ASN A 111 -3.92 -5.48 7.32
N HIS A 112 -5.05 -6.12 7.01
CA HIS A 112 -5.40 -7.43 7.58
C HIS A 112 -4.79 -8.59 6.79
N GLU A 113 -4.89 -8.54 5.46
CA GLU A 113 -4.31 -9.52 4.53
C GLU A 113 -3.02 -8.95 3.91
N PRO A 114 -1.98 -9.77 3.66
CA PRO A 114 -0.75 -9.32 3.01
C PRO A 114 -1.01 -8.73 1.62
N ILE A 115 -0.27 -7.68 1.30
CA ILE A 115 -0.31 -7.00 0.00
C ILE A 115 0.60 -7.76 -0.96
N GLU A 116 0.07 -8.08 -2.14
CA GLU A 116 0.80 -8.78 -3.19
C GLU A 116 1.53 -7.78 -4.09
N PHE A 117 2.86 -7.90 -4.11
CA PHE A 117 3.73 -7.17 -5.01
C PHE A 117 3.93 -8.03 -6.26
N THR A 118 3.24 -7.63 -7.32
CA THR A 118 3.27 -8.34 -8.59
C THR A 118 4.35 -7.76 -9.50
N LEU A 119 4.68 -8.52 -10.53
CA LEU A 119 5.62 -8.09 -11.56
C LEU A 119 4.81 -7.78 -12.81
N ASN A 120 4.85 -6.54 -13.28
CA ASN A 120 4.21 -6.17 -14.52
C ASN A 120 4.94 -6.81 -15.71
N TYR A 121 4.25 -7.68 -16.45
CA TYR A 121 4.81 -8.41 -17.59
C TYR A 121 5.41 -7.48 -18.67
N GLU A 122 4.80 -6.34 -18.96
CA GLU A 122 5.32 -5.38 -19.95
C GLU A 122 6.67 -4.80 -19.48
N LYS A 123 6.78 -4.53 -18.18
CA LYS A 123 8.06 -4.09 -17.59
C LYS A 123 9.10 -5.21 -17.64
N LEU A 124 8.72 -6.46 -17.32
CA LEU A 124 9.63 -7.61 -17.40
C LEU A 124 10.22 -7.78 -18.80
N VAL A 125 9.36 -7.72 -19.83
CA VAL A 125 9.79 -7.84 -21.23
C VAL A 125 10.72 -6.71 -21.62
N THR A 126 10.47 -5.49 -21.13
CA THR A 126 11.35 -4.34 -21.35
C THR A 126 12.73 -4.57 -20.73
N PHE A 127 12.80 -4.97 -19.46
CA PHE A 127 14.06 -5.28 -18.77
C PHE A 127 14.87 -6.39 -19.47
N LEU A 128 14.21 -7.48 -19.88
CA LEU A 128 14.89 -8.58 -20.57
C LEU A 128 15.45 -8.17 -21.94
N ARG A 129 14.79 -7.24 -22.64
CA ARG A 129 15.29 -6.70 -23.91
C ARG A 129 16.52 -5.82 -23.70
N GLU A 130 16.49 -4.94 -22.70
CA GLU A 130 17.62 -4.06 -22.38
C GLU A 130 18.86 -4.86 -21.94
N ASP A 131 18.69 -5.88 -21.10
CA ASP A 131 19.77 -6.81 -20.71
C ASP A 131 20.39 -7.52 -21.92
N LEU A 132 19.57 -7.96 -22.89
CA LEU A 132 20.05 -8.66 -24.08
C LEU A 132 20.85 -7.71 -25.00
N ILE A 133 20.47 -6.43 -25.06
CA ILE A 133 21.19 -5.42 -25.85
C ILE A 133 22.52 -5.05 -25.19
N ASN A 134 22.54 -4.91 -23.86
CA ASN A 134 23.74 -4.50 -23.12
C ASN A 134 24.75 -5.62 -22.84
N SER A 135 24.44 -6.86 -23.24
CA SER A 135 25.32 -8.03 -23.13
C SER A 135 26.05 -8.40 -24.43
N GLN A 136 25.92 -7.57 -25.47
CA GLN A 136 26.72 -7.59 -26.71
C GLN A 136 27.77 -6.48 -26.70
#